data_AF-A0A831KEI1-F1
#
_entry.id   AF-A0A831KEI1-F1
#
_cell.length_a   1.000
_cell.length_b   1.000
_cell.length_c   1.000
_cell.angle_alpha   90.00
_cell.angle_beta   90.00
_cell.angle_gamma   90.00
#
_symmetry.space_group_name_H-M   'P 1'
#
loop_
_entity.id
_entity.type
_entity.pdbx_description
1 polymer ?
#
loop_
_entity_poly.entity_id
_entity_poly.type
_entity_poly.pdbx_seq_one_letter_code
_entity_poly.pdbx_strand_id
1 'polypeptide(L)' 'MKYTVHLASIVASMVIVGVLLISMNIDPIEAYSIMFQRSFGSKFGLTELFVKTTPIILTGLSVAIPFKAGLW' A
#
# COMPACT_ATOMS: atom_id res chain seq x y z
N MET A 1 -4.50 0.04 -24.40
CA MET A 1 -3.20 0.61 -23.97
C MET A 1 -3.18 1.20 -22.55
N LYS A 2 -4.25 1.85 -22.04
CA LYS A 2 -4.25 2.49 -20.70
C LYS A 2 -3.97 1.55 -19.50
N TYR A 3 -4.44 0.31 -19.51
CA TYR A 3 -4.26 -0.63 -18.39
C TYR A 3 -2.87 -1.28 -18.35
N THR A 4 -2.20 -1.41 -19.49
CA THR A 4 -0.88 -2.04 -19.61
C THR A 4 0.19 -1.30 -18.81
N VAL A 5 0.08 0.04 -18.76
CA VAL A 5 1.02 0.89 -18.01
C VAL A 5 0.92 0.64 -16.50
N HIS A 6 -0.29 0.42 -15.98
CA HIS A 6 -0.51 0.18 -14.54
C HIS A 6 0.07 -1.18 -14.11
N LEU A 7 -0.17 -2.22 -14.92
CA LEU A 7 0.42 -3.55 -14.70
C LEU A 7 1.95 -3.50 -14.77
N ALA A 8 2.52 -2.78 -15.73
CA ALA A 8 3.96 -2.60 -15.83
C ALA A 8 4.55 -1.86 -14.61
N SER A 9 3.87 -0.83 -14.10
CA SER A 9 4.29 -0.10 -12.89
C SER A 9 4.27 -0.97 -11.63
N ILE A 10 3.25 -1.82 -11.48
CA ILE A 10 3.16 -2.76 -10.35
C ILE A 10 4.36 -3.71 -10.36
N VAL A 11 4.63 -4.34 -11.51
CA VAL A 11 5.76 -5.25 -11.67
C VAL A 11 7.09 -4.53 -11.45
N ALA A 12 7.25 -3.33 -12.01
CA ALA A 12 8.45 -2.52 -11.82
C ALA A 12 8.70 -2.19 -10.34
N SER A 13 7.66 -1.81 -9.59
CA SER A 13 7.79 -1.54 -8.16
C SER A 13 8.23 -2.77 -7.35
N MET A 14 7.67 -3.95 -7.64
CA MET A 14 8.07 -5.20 -6.96
C MET A 14 9.53 -5.58 -7.26
N VAL A 15 9.99 -5.36 -8.50
CA VAL A 15 11.39 -5.60 -8.88
C VAL A 15 12.32 -4.62 -8.16
N ILE A 16 12.00 -3.32 -8.14
CA ILE A 16 12.81 -2.30 -7.47
C ILE A 16 12.93 -2.59 -5.97
N VAL A 17 11.82 -2.90 -5.31
CA VAL A 17 11.80 -3.24 -3.87
C VAL A 17 12.52 -4.56 -3.61
N GLY A 18 12.36 -5.56 -4.49
CA GLY A 18 13.08 -6.83 -4.40
C GLY A 18 14.60 -6.64 -4.47
N VAL A 19 15.10 -5.81 -5.39
CA VAL A 19 16.54 -5.49 -5.50
C VAL A 19 17.06 -4.77 -4.26
N LEU A 20 16.27 -3.87 -3.67
CA LEU A 20 16.61 -3.21 -2.40
C LEU A 20 16.72 -4.21 -1.24
N LEU A 21 15.80 -5.17 -1.15
CA LEU A 21 15.81 -6.21 -0.11
C LEU A 21 17.03 -7.14 -0.24
N ILE A 22 17.38 -7.54 -1.47
CA ILE A 22 18.60 -8.32 -1.76
C ILE A 22 19.85 -7.53 -1.34
N SER A 23 19.87 -6.22 -1.57
CA SER A 23 20.98 -5.34 -1.16
C SER A 23 21.15 -5.30 0.36
N MET A 24 20.09 -5.59 1.12
CA MET A 24 20.10 -5.72 2.58
C MET A 24 20.38 -7.15 3.07
N ASN A 25 20.69 -8.11 2.19
CA ASN A 25 20.81 -9.55 2.48
C ASN A 25 19.53 -10.15 3.09
N ILE A 26 18.36 -9.61 2.75
CA ILE A 26 17.07 -10.14 3.21
C ILE A 26 16.41 -10.85 2.03
N ASP A 27 16.00 -12.11 2.23
CA ASP A 27 15.26 -12.87 1.23
C ASP A 27 13.95 -12.14 0.86
N PRO A 28 13.78 -11.66 -0.39
CA PRO A 28 12.63 -10.83 -0.76
C PRO A 28 11.30 -11.57 -0.57
N ILE A 29 11.29 -12.87 -0.84
CA ILE A 29 10.12 -13.73 -0.73
C ILE A 29 9.66 -13.84 0.73
N GLU A 30 10.62 -14.00 1.65
CA GLU A 30 10.33 -14.06 3.08
C GLU A 30 9.91 -12.69 3.60
N ALA A 31 10.57 -11.60 3.18
CA ALA A 31 10.17 -10.24 3.53
C ALA A 31 8.72 -9.94 3.09
N TYR A 32 8.34 -10.28 1.86
CA TYR A 32 6.97 -10.10 1.39
C TYR A 32 5.96 -10.95 2.19
N SER A 33 6.32 -12.18 2.53
CA SER A 33 5.48 -13.06 3.37
C SER A 33 5.29 -12.50 4.79
N ILE A 34 6.37 -12.02 5.41
CA ILE A 34 6.36 -11.39 6.73
C ILE A 34 5.53 -10.12 6.69
N MET A 35 5.68 -9.26 5.67
CA MET A 35 4.86 -8.05 5.53
C MET A 35 3.37 -8.39 5.49
N PHE A 36 2.99 -9.41 4.72
CA PHE A 36 1.60 -9.84 4.62
C PHE A 36 1.06 -10.42 5.94
N GLN A 37 1.83 -11.27 6.61
CA GLN A 37 1.46 -11.83 7.92
C GLN A 37 1.47 -10.79 9.04
N ARG A 38 2.36 -9.80 9.00
CA ARG A 38 2.40 -8.71 9.99
C ARG A 38 1.18 -7.82 9.87
N SER A 39 0.73 -7.54 8.65
CA SER A 39 -0.45 -6.72 8.40
C SER A 39 -1.77 -7.42 8.75
N PHE A 40 -1.93 -8.70 8.41
CA PHE A 40 -3.22 -9.42 8.58
C PHE A 40 -3.24 -10.52 9.65
N GLY A 41 -2.09 -11.04 10.07
CA GLY A 41 -1.98 -12.21 10.94
C GLY A 41 -2.05 -11.93 12.44
N SER A 42 -2.00 -10.66 12.87
CA SER A 42 -2.02 -10.28 14.29
C SER A 42 -3.11 -9.26 14.59
N LYS A 43 -3.76 -9.40 15.76
CA LYS A 43 -4.69 -8.39 16.29
C LYS A 43 -4.04 -7.00 16.38
N PHE A 44 -2.76 -6.95 16.72
CA PHE A 44 -1.99 -5.71 16.75
C PHE A 44 -1.82 -5.13 15.35
N GLY A 45 -1.42 -5.96 14.37
CA GLY A 45 -1.26 -5.55 12.98
C GLY A 45 -2.54 -4.98 12.39
N LEU A 46 -3.68 -5.63 12.61
CA LEU A 46 -4.98 -5.15 12.14
C LEU A 46 -5.35 -3.80 12.78
N THR A 47 -5.15 -3.67 14.09
CA THR A 47 -5.44 -2.43 14.82
C THR A 47 -4.57 -1.28 14.30
N GLU A 48 -3.27 -1.51 14.14
CA GLU A 48 -2.35 -0.52 13.59
C GLU A 48 -2.73 -0.12 12.15
N LEU A 49 -3.18 -1.09 11.35
CA LEU A 49 -3.65 -0.86 9.99
C LEU A 49 -4.86 0.09 9.98
N PHE A 50 -5.85 -0.13 10.84
CA PHE A 50 -7.01 0.78 10.98
C PHE A 50 -6.61 2.15 11.53
N VAL A 51 -5.73 2.21 12.53
CA VAL A 51 -5.24 3.48 13.10
C VAL A 51 -4.56 4.33 12.04
N LYS A 52 -3.73 3.74 11.17
CA LYS A 52 -3.08 4.45 10.06
C LYS A 52 -4.03 4.76 8.90
N THR A 53 -5.00 3.89 8.63
CA THR A 53 -5.93 4.06 7.50
C THR A 53 -6.98 5.13 7.77
N THR A 54 -7.45 5.26 9.01
CA THR A 54 -8.46 6.26 9.42
C THR A 54 -8.14 7.69 8.96
N PRO A 55 -6.96 8.27 9.26
CA PRO A 55 -6.65 9.62 8.81
C PRO A 55 -6.60 9.72 7.28
N ILE A 56 -6.08 8.71 6.56
CA ILE A 56 -6.03 8.70 5.10
C ILE A 56 -7.45 8.75 4.51
N ILE A 57 -8.37 7.97 5.07
CA ILE A 57 -9.79 8.00 4.66
C ILE A 57 -10.37 9.40 4.90
N LEU A 58 -10.18 9.98 6.09
CA LEU A 58 -10.70 11.31 6.43
C LEU A 58 -10.10 12.40 5.53
N THR A 59 -8.82 12.31 5.19
CA THR A 59 -8.15 13.23 4.25
C THR A 59 -8.70 13.08 2.83
N GLY A 60 -9.01 11.87 2.36
CA GLY A 60 -9.70 11.70 1.09
C GLY A 60 -11.14 12.25 1.13
N LEU A 61 -11.83 12.04 2.25
CA LEU A 61 -13.22 12.46 2.45
C LEU A 61 -13.37 13.99 2.43
N SER A 62 -12.39 14.72 2.97
CA SER A 62 -12.42 16.19 3.04
C SER A 62 -12.50 16.84 1.65
N VAL A 63 -11.93 16.19 0.63
CA VAL A 63 -11.96 16.65 -0.77
C VAL A 63 -13.14 16.02 -1.52
N ALA A 64 -13.47 14.75 -1.25
CA ALA A 64 -14.56 14.05 -1.94
C ALA A 64 -15.95 14.67 -1.70
N ILE A 65 -16.23 15.17 -0.48
CA ILE A 65 -17.54 15.74 -0.13
C ILE A 65 -17.82 17.04 -0.91
N PRO A 66 -16.92 18.06 -0.93
CA PRO A 66 -17.11 19.27 -1.73
C PRO A 66 -17.27 19.01 -3.23
N PHE A 67 -16.48 18.09 -3.80
CA PHE A 67 -16.61 17.70 -5.21
C PHE A 67 -17.99 17.11 -5.52
N LYS A 68 -18.52 16.25 -4.62
CA LYS A 68 -19.87 15.68 -4.78
C LYS A 68 -20.97 16.74 -4.61
N ALA A 69 -20.73 17.75 -3.78
CA ALA A 69 -21.67 18.86 -3.56
C ALA A 69 -21.66 19.92 -4.67
N GLY A 70 -20.77 19.81 -5.66
CA GLY A 70 -20.64 20.80 -6.75
C GLY A 70 -20.07 22.14 -6.28
N LEU A 71 -19.36 22.17 -5.15
CA LEU A 71 -18.76 23.38 -4.57
C LEU A 71 -17.39 23.71 -5.20
N TRP A 72 -17.21 23.40 -6.48
CA TRP A 72 -15.94 23.56 -7.20
C TRP A 72 -16.16 24.07 -8.62
#